data_AF-A0A4R3YQ05-F1
#
_entry.id   AF-A0A4R3YQ05-F1
#
_cell.length_a   1.000
_cell.length_b   1.000
_cell.length_c   1.000
_cell.angle_alpha   90.00
_cell.angle_beta   90.00
_cell.angle_gamma   90.00
#
_symmetry.space_group_name_H-M   'P 1'
#
loop_
_entity.id
_entity.type
_entity.pdbx_description
1 polymer ?
#
loop_
_entity_poly.entity_id
_entity_poly.type
_entity_poly.pdbx_seq_one_letter_code
_entity_poly.pdbx_strand_id
1 'polypeptide(L)'
;MSNILKATRLDFSLVKPYVKVIGFTMLLPIAFAAINRSILTGVSFAMCFIAMTTGYTFSVTEKNSMERLYGILPVKKSEMVMGRYLFVIVLGVIALVVSLITQPIVLQALGETVEPFGIISAAIGGLFLFALYTVFQIPGYYKFGSIKGRVFMYIPVAGFLVTLFLLPKLPADNPIINAIASSPVLLLTLAIALVVVMYAVSIWFSVQIMKNKEM
;
A
#
# COMPACT_ATOMS: atom_id res chain seq x y z
N MET A 1 4.09 -27.51 -1.86
CA MET A 1 3.66 -26.10 -1.75
C MET A 1 4.51 -25.42 -0.68
N SER A 2 5.20 -24.33 -1.02
CA SER A 2 5.98 -23.54 -0.05
C SER A 2 5.10 -23.09 1.13
N ASN A 3 5.65 -23.11 2.34
CA ASN A 3 4.96 -22.68 3.55
C ASN A 3 4.46 -21.23 3.46
N ILE A 4 5.17 -20.37 2.72
CA ILE A 4 4.79 -18.98 2.45
C ILE A 4 3.43 -18.92 1.75
N LEU A 5 3.20 -19.79 0.76
CA LEU A 5 1.95 -19.80 -0.02
C LEU A 5 0.75 -20.27 0.83
N LYS A 6 0.99 -21.19 1.77
CA LYS A 6 -0.02 -21.62 2.75
C LYS A 6 -0.39 -20.48 3.70
N ALA A 7 0.60 -19.72 4.18
CA ALA A 7 0.37 -18.54 5.01
C ALA A 7 -0.45 -17.46 4.27
N THR A 8 -0.07 -17.15 3.02
CA THR A 8 -0.85 -16.21 2.18
C THR A 8 -2.30 -16.67 1.96
N ARG A 9 -2.52 -17.98 1.73
CA ARG A 9 -3.88 -18.54 1.55
C ARG A 9 -4.72 -18.44 2.82
N LEU A 10 -4.09 -18.57 3.98
CA LEU A 10 -4.75 -18.36 5.27
C LEU A 10 -5.19 -16.90 5.42
N ASP A 11 -4.30 -15.94 5.17
CA ASP A 11 -4.66 -14.51 5.21
C ASP A 11 -5.77 -14.15 4.21
N PHE A 12 -5.76 -14.74 3.00
CA PHE A 12 -6.85 -14.58 2.04
C PHE A 12 -8.19 -15.10 2.59
N SER A 13 -8.16 -16.22 3.30
CA SER A 13 -9.35 -16.82 3.92
C SER A 13 -9.90 -15.93 5.05
N LEU A 14 -9.03 -15.23 5.77
CA LEU A 14 -9.43 -14.26 6.80
C LEU A 14 -10.11 -13.01 6.21
N VAL A 15 -9.70 -12.58 5.01
CA VAL A 15 -10.24 -11.39 4.34
C VAL A 15 -11.48 -11.70 3.50
N LYS A 16 -11.69 -12.95 3.09
CA LYS A 16 -12.84 -13.39 2.29
C LYS A 16 -14.21 -12.85 2.76
N PRO A 17 -14.53 -12.83 4.07
CA PRO A 17 -15.81 -12.26 4.56
C PRO A 17 -15.93 -10.75 4.33
N TYR A 18 -14.80 -10.04 4.29
CA TYR A 18 -14.72 -8.59 4.14
C TYR A 18 -14.65 -8.13 2.69
N VAL A 19 -14.55 -9.04 1.71
CA VAL A 19 -14.46 -8.68 0.27
C VAL A 19 -15.64 -7.81 -0.18
N LYS A 20 -16.85 -8.06 0.33
CA LYS A 20 -18.02 -7.22 0.03
C LYS A 20 -17.85 -5.79 0.54
N VAL A 21 -17.30 -5.63 1.75
CA VAL A 21 -17.04 -4.32 2.35
C VAL A 21 -15.93 -3.61 1.58
N ILE A 22 -14.84 -4.31 1.25
CA ILE A 22 -13.74 -3.77 0.44
C ILE A 22 -14.25 -3.30 -0.93
N GLY A 23 -15.09 -4.11 -1.59
CA GLY A 23 -15.72 -3.73 -2.86
C GLY A 23 -16.61 -2.48 -2.72
N PHE A 24 -17.42 -2.39 -1.66
CA PHE A 24 -18.23 -1.20 -1.40
C PHE A 24 -17.36 0.04 -1.16
N THR A 25 -16.24 -0.10 -0.44
CA THR A 25 -15.31 1.02 -0.22
C THR A 25 -14.63 1.51 -1.49
N MET A 26 -14.52 0.69 -2.55
CA MET A 26 -14.00 1.13 -3.84
C MET A 26 -14.92 2.09 -4.61
N LEU A 27 -16.20 2.20 -4.22
CA LEU A 27 -17.11 3.20 -4.79
C LEU A 27 -16.70 4.64 -4.44
N LEU A 28 -16.10 4.84 -3.27
CA LEU A 28 -15.61 6.16 -2.84
C LEU A 28 -14.52 6.72 -3.77
N PRO A 29 -13.41 6.00 -4.03
CA PRO A 29 -12.41 6.41 -5.02
C PRO A 29 -13.00 6.72 -6.41
N ILE A 30 -14.02 5.97 -6.84
CA ILE A 30 -14.70 6.21 -8.12
C ILE A 30 -15.45 7.55 -8.10
N ALA A 31 -16.19 7.85 -7.04
CA ALA A 31 -16.86 9.14 -6.87
C ALA A 31 -15.85 10.30 -6.82
N PHE A 32 -14.73 10.14 -6.12
CA PHE A 32 -13.67 11.15 -6.07
C PHE A 32 -12.99 11.37 -7.44
N ALA A 33 -12.79 10.30 -8.22
CA ALA A 33 -12.28 10.41 -9.58
C ALA A 33 -13.24 11.20 -10.48
N ALA A 34 -14.54 10.97 -10.34
CA ALA A 34 -15.59 11.66 -11.09
C ALA A 34 -15.66 13.16 -10.75
N ILE A 35 -15.53 13.52 -9.47
CA ILE A 35 -15.57 14.93 -9.01
C ILE A 35 -14.33 15.69 -9.47
N ASN A 36 -13.14 15.11 -9.27
CA ASN A 36 -11.87 15.77 -9.59
C ASN A 36 -11.50 15.67 -11.07
N ARG A 37 -12.26 14.91 -11.87
CA ARG A 37 -12.00 14.64 -13.28
C ARG A 37 -10.54 14.27 -13.56
N SER A 38 -9.98 13.40 -12.71
CA SER A 38 -8.57 13.02 -12.80
C SER A 38 -8.38 11.54 -12.47
N ILE A 39 -7.72 10.83 -13.38
CA ILE A 39 -7.34 9.43 -13.20
C ILE A 39 -6.32 9.30 -12.07
N LEU A 40 -5.35 10.22 -12.02
CA LEU A 40 -4.29 10.18 -11.02
C LEU A 40 -4.85 10.24 -9.60
N THR A 41 -5.81 11.15 -9.35
CA THR A 41 -6.46 11.25 -8.04
C THR A 41 -7.28 10.00 -7.74
N GLY A 42 -8.08 9.52 -8.70
CA GLY A 42 -8.85 8.30 -8.58
C GLY A 42 -8.00 7.07 -8.20
N VAL A 43 -6.94 6.80 -8.97
CA VAL A 43 -6.09 5.62 -8.76
C VAL A 43 -5.36 5.75 -7.43
N SER A 44 -4.85 6.95 -7.12
CA SER A 44 -4.18 7.23 -5.85
C SER A 44 -5.11 6.98 -4.65
N PHE A 45 -6.35 7.46 -4.71
CA PHE A 45 -7.34 7.19 -3.65
C PHE A 45 -7.65 5.70 -3.54
N ALA A 46 -7.88 5.01 -4.65
CA ALA A 46 -8.18 3.57 -4.63
C ALA A 46 -7.05 2.76 -3.99
N MET A 47 -5.81 3.07 -4.34
CA MET A 47 -4.63 2.42 -3.78
C MET A 47 -4.46 2.72 -2.29
N CYS A 48 -4.68 3.97 -1.86
CA CYS A 48 -4.67 4.33 -0.44
C CYS A 48 -5.76 3.59 0.36
N PHE A 49 -7.00 3.55 -0.14
CA PHE A 49 -8.09 2.83 0.51
C PHE A 49 -7.77 1.34 0.67
N ILE A 50 -7.19 0.72 -0.36
CA ILE A 50 -6.81 -0.69 -0.29
C ILE A 50 -5.66 -0.91 0.69
N ALA A 51 -4.68 -0.01 0.76
CA ALA A 51 -3.66 -0.05 1.81
C ALA A 51 -4.28 0.01 3.21
N MET A 52 -5.31 0.84 3.44
CA MET A 52 -6.03 0.89 4.73
C MET A 52 -6.68 -0.45 5.10
N THR A 53 -7.24 -1.16 4.12
CA THR A 53 -7.91 -2.47 4.36
C THR A 53 -6.93 -3.57 4.77
N THR A 54 -5.64 -3.43 4.50
CA THR A 54 -4.62 -4.42 4.92
C THR A 54 -4.60 -4.64 6.43
N GLY A 55 -4.97 -3.62 7.22
CA GLY A 55 -5.10 -3.71 8.66
C GLY A 55 -6.18 -4.66 9.17
N TYR A 56 -7.17 -5.02 8.33
CA TYR A 56 -8.20 -5.98 8.72
C TYR A 56 -7.62 -7.37 9.00
N THR A 57 -6.59 -7.80 8.27
CA THR A 57 -5.90 -9.08 8.54
C THR A 57 -5.36 -9.15 9.97
N PHE A 58 -4.76 -8.04 10.43
CA PHE A 58 -4.22 -7.91 11.78
C PHE A 58 -5.33 -7.80 12.83
N SER A 59 -6.38 -7.03 12.57
CA SER A 59 -7.53 -6.92 13.49
C SER A 59 -8.29 -8.22 13.66
N VAL A 60 -8.48 -9.00 12.58
CA VAL A 60 -9.14 -10.31 12.65
C VAL A 60 -8.26 -11.33 13.39
N THR A 61 -6.95 -11.28 13.16
CA THR A 61 -5.97 -12.12 13.88
C THR A 61 -6.02 -11.87 15.40
N GLU A 62 -6.02 -10.60 15.81
CA GLU A 62 -5.99 -10.20 17.21
C GLU A 62 -7.34 -10.47 17.91
N LYS A 63 -8.47 -10.16 17.26
CA LYS A 63 -9.81 -10.41 17.82
C LYS A 63 -10.11 -11.89 18.06
N ASN A 64 -9.58 -12.77 17.21
CA ASN A 64 -9.79 -14.21 17.32
C ASN A 64 -8.68 -14.94 18.08
N SER A 65 -7.75 -14.21 18.72
CA SER A 65 -6.62 -14.80 19.45
C SER A 65 -5.84 -15.84 18.63
N MET A 66 -5.70 -15.58 17.33
CA MET A 66 -5.06 -16.50 16.38
C MET A 66 -3.56 -16.68 16.63
N GLU A 67 -2.97 -15.91 17.54
CA GLU A 67 -1.58 -16.07 18.00
C GLU A 67 -1.31 -17.51 18.48
N ARG A 68 -2.28 -18.14 19.17
CA ARG A 68 -2.17 -19.55 19.59
C ARG A 68 -2.18 -20.51 18.41
N LEU A 69 -3.04 -20.26 17.41
CA LEU A 69 -3.08 -21.08 16.19
C LEU A 69 -1.77 -20.97 15.42
N TYR A 70 -1.22 -19.76 15.29
CA TYR A 70 0.08 -19.53 14.64
C TYR A 70 1.24 -20.17 15.40
N GLY A 71 1.15 -20.31 16.73
CA GLY A 71 2.15 -21.01 17.55
C GLY A 71 2.19 -22.53 17.36
N ILE A 72 1.08 -23.15 16.96
CA ILE A 72 0.98 -24.60 16.74
C ILE A 72 1.40 -24.98 15.31
N LEU A 73 1.30 -24.04 14.36
CA LEU A 73 1.65 -24.30 12.96
C LEU A 73 3.18 -24.50 12.80
N PRO A 74 3.63 -25.55 12.08
CA PRO A 74 5.05 -25.81 11.83
C PRO A 74 5.61 -24.89 10.73
N VAL A 75 5.50 -23.57 10.93
CA VAL A 75 5.91 -22.54 9.96
C VAL A 75 6.83 -21.54 10.65
N LYS A 76 7.94 -21.17 9.98
CA LYS A 76 8.88 -20.20 10.55
C LYS A 76 8.21 -18.81 10.65
N LYS A 77 8.47 -18.08 11.74
CA LYS A 77 7.95 -16.70 11.93
C LYS A 77 8.27 -15.78 10.74
N SER A 78 9.45 -15.92 10.13
CA SER A 78 9.84 -15.16 8.93
C SER A 78 9.01 -15.51 7.69
N GLU A 79 8.61 -16.77 7.54
CA GLU A 79 7.76 -17.24 6.42
C GLU A 79 6.32 -16.71 6.58
N MET A 80 5.83 -16.60 7.81
CA MET A 80 4.55 -15.95 8.12
C MET A 80 4.55 -14.47 7.75
N VAL A 81 5.63 -13.75 8.10
CA VAL A 81 5.79 -12.35 7.71
C VAL A 81 5.84 -12.21 6.19
N MET A 82 6.66 -13.01 5.52
CA MET A 82 6.76 -12.99 4.06
C MET A 82 5.43 -13.30 3.37
N GLY A 83 4.66 -14.26 3.92
CA GLY A 83 3.31 -14.59 3.45
C GLY A 83 2.35 -13.41 3.51
N ARG A 84 2.43 -12.57 4.55
CA ARG A 84 1.63 -11.34 4.69
C ARG A 84 2.03 -10.26 3.71
N TYR A 85 3.33 -10.01 3.54
CA TYR A 85 3.79 -9.05 2.53
C TYR A 85 3.35 -9.48 1.12
N LEU A 86 3.48 -10.77 0.80
CA LEU A 86 3.02 -11.31 -0.47
C LEU A 86 1.50 -11.15 -0.63
N PHE A 87 0.72 -11.45 0.41
CA PHE A 87 -0.74 -11.24 0.41
C PHE A 87 -1.10 -9.77 0.12
N VAL A 88 -0.46 -8.83 0.81
CA VAL A 88 -0.71 -7.39 0.64
C VAL A 88 -0.33 -6.93 -0.77
N ILE A 89 0.80 -7.38 -1.31
CA ILE A 89 1.22 -7.04 -2.68
C ILE A 89 0.21 -7.58 -3.70
N VAL A 90 -0.22 -8.84 -3.57
CA VAL A 90 -1.24 -9.43 -4.47
C VAL A 90 -2.56 -8.66 -4.39
N LEU A 91 -3.01 -8.29 -3.18
CA LEU A 91 -4.20 -7.47 -2.98
C LEU A 91 -4.07 -6.11 -3.68
N GLY A 92 -2.91 -5.45 -3.54
CA GLY A 92 -2.60 -4.18 -4.18
C GLY A 92 -2.59 -4.28 -5.71
N VAL A 93 -2.00 -5.34 -6.27
CA VAL A 93 -2.00 -5.57 -7.73
C VAL A 93 -3.40 -5.80 -8.26
N ILE A 94 -4.21 -6.63 -7.60
CA ILE A 94 -5.61 -6.86 -7.99
C ILE A 94 -6.38 -5.54 -7.94
N ALA A 95 -6.23 -4.78 -6.86
CA ALA A 95 -6.89 -3.49 -6.71
C ALA A 95 -6.49 -2.49 -7.80
N LEU A 96 -5.21 -2.45 -8.15
CA LEU A 96 -4.70 -1.59 -9.21
C LEU A 96 -5.30 -1.97 -10.55
N VAL A 97 -5.34 -3.25 -10.90
CA VAL A 97 -5.96 -3.72 -12.16
C VAL A 97 -7.43 -3.33 -12.21
N VAL A 98 -8.18 -3.56 -11.12
CA VAL A 98 -9.60 -3.16 -11.05
C VAL A 98 -9.75 -1.65 -11.19
N SER A 99 -8.89 -0.86 -10.55
CA SER A 99 -8.93 0.61 -10.61
C SER A 99 -8.61 1.14 -12.00
N LEU A 100 -7.60 0.59 -12.67
CA LEU A 100 -7.22 0.96 -14.03
C LEU A 100 -8.26 0.59 -15.08
N ILE A 101 -9.14 -0.38 -14.80
CA ILE A 101 -10.26 -0.69 -15.68
C ILE A 101 -11.45 0.22 -15.38
N THR A 102 -11.85 0.31 -14.10
CA THR A 102 -13.07 1.00 -13.69
C THR A 102 -13.00 2.51 -13.85
N GLN A 103 -11.87 3.13 -13.52
CA GLN A 103 -11.78 4.59 -13.47
C GLN A 103 -11.76 5.23 -14.87
N PRO A 104 -11.02 4.72 -15.87
CA PRO A 104 -11.13 5.23 -17.23
C PRO A 104 -12.53 5.09 -17.82
N ILE A 105 -13.25 4.01 -17.54
CA ILE A 105 -14.65 3.82 -17.99
C ILE A 105 -15.55 4.91 -17.43
N VAL A 106 -15.42 5.23 -16.13
CA VAL A 106 -16.22 6.27 -15.48
C VAL A 106 -15.89 7.67 -16.02
N LEU A 107 -14.60 7.95 -16.28
CA LEU A 107 -14.17 9.23 -16.85
C LEU A 107 -14.61 9.40 -18.30
N GLN A 108 -14.55 8.33 -19.10
CA GLN A 108 -15.08 8.34 -20.47
C GLN A 108 -16.60 8.57 -20.48
N ALA A 109 -17.35 7.98 -19.55
CA ALA A 109 -18.78 8.23 -19.40
C ALA A 109 -19.10 9.70 -19.02
N LEU A 110 -18.15 10.40 -18.42
CA LEU A 110 -18.25 11.83 -18.07
C LEU A 110 -17.78 12.77 -19.20
N GLY A 111 -17.37 12.22 -20.34
CA GLY A 111 -16.90 12.99 -21.51
C GLY A 111 -15.43 13.42 -21.44
N GLU A 112 -14.64 12.88 -20.52
CA GLU A 112 -13.20 13.16 -20.40
C GLU A 112 -12.38 12.20 -21.27
N THR A 113 -11.42 12.75 -22.02
CA THR A 113 -10.47 11.93 -22.79
C THR A 113 -9.33 11.47 -21.89
N VAL A 114 -9.23 10.16 -21.73
CA VAL A 114 -8.17 9.53 -20.96
C VAL A 114 -6.92 9.35 -21.83
N GLU A 115 -5.87 10.12 -21.56
CA GLU A 115 -4.58 9.92 -22.23
C GLU A 115 -3.87 8.65 -21.73
N PRO A 116 -3.24 7.86 -22.63
CA PRO A 116 -2.46 6.69 -22.23
C PRO A 116 -1.32 7.01 -21.25
N PHE A 117 -0.69 8.19 -21.39
CA PHE A 117 0.34 8.67 -20.47
C PHE A 117 -0.23 8.96 -19.06
N GLY A 118 -1.47 9.46 -18.99
CA GLY A 118 -2.21 9.66 -17.74
C GLY A 118 -2.47 8.35 -16.99
N ILE A 119 -2.75 7.26 -17.71
CA ILE A 119 -2.93 5.93 -17.12
C ILE A 119 -1.61 5.42 -16.51
N ILE A 120 -0.51 5.53 -17.24
CA ILE A 120 0.81 5.04 -16.79
C ILE A 120 1.26 5.81 -15.56
N SER A 121 1.17 7.14 -15.59
CA SER A 121 1.53 8.00 -14.45
C SER A 121 0.63 7.73 -13.24
N ALA A 122 -0.66 7.51 -13.42
CA ALA A 122 -1.58 7.14 -12.35
C ALA A 122 -1.25 5.77 -11.74
N ALA A 123 -0.90 4.77 -12.56
CA ALA A 123 -0.47 3.47 -12.08
C ALA A 123 0.81 3.54 -11.23
N ILE A 124 1.80 4.30 -11.70
CA ILE A 124 3.09 4.49 -10.99
C ILE A 124 2.86 5.26 -9.67
N GLY A 125 2.12 6.37 -9.71
CA GLY A 125 1.81 7.17 -8.53
C GLY A 125 1.00 6.37 -7.51
N GLY A 126 0.01 5.61 -7.96
CA GLY A 126 -0.80 4.74 -7.12
C GLY A 126 0.03 3.63 -6.45
N LEU A 127 0.91 2.96 -7.20
CA LEU A 127 1.83 1.95 -6.66
C LEU A 127 2.80 2.55 -5.63
N PHE A 128 3.33 3.73 -5.93
CA PHE A 128 4.25 4.42 -5.02
C PHE A 128 3.55 4.75 -3.70
N LEU A 129 2.35 5.33 -3.74
CA LEU A 129 1.56 5.63 -2.54
C LEU A 129 1.19 4.36 -1.77
N PHE A 130 0.78 3.29 -2.47
CA PHE A 130 0.50 2.01 -1.84
C PHE A 130 1.72 1.42 -1.11
N ALA A 131 2.89 1.46 -1.76
CA ALA A 131 4.14 1.02 -1.17
C ALA A 131 4.48 1.86 0.07
N LEU A 132 4.39 3.18 -0.03
CA LEU A 132 4.67 4.10 1.07
C LEU A 132 3.77 3.78 2.28
N TYR A 133 2.47 3.59 2.06
CA TYR A 133 1.55 3.21 3.14
C TYR A 133 1.89 1.87 3.79
N THR A 134 2.00 0.82 2.97
CA THR A 134 2.16 -0.56 3.48
C THR A 134 3.49 -0.78 4.19
N VAL A 135 4.56 -0.12 3.73
CA VAL A 135 5.91 -0.19 4.32
C VAL A 135 5.94 0.29 5.77
N PHE A 136 5.20 1.34 6.11
CA PHE A 136 5.14 1.83 7.49
C PHE A 136 4.07 1.12 8.32
N GLN A 137 2.95 0.77 7.67
CA GLN A 137 1.78 0.21 8.34
C GLN A 137 2.01 -1.23 8.81
N ILE A 138 2.64 -2.09 8.01
CA ILE A 138 2.84 -3.52 8.36
C ILE A 138 3.77 -3.69 9.59
N PRO A 139 4.97 -3.06 9.66
CA PRO A 139 5.81 -3.13 10.85
C PRO A 139 5.13 -2.53 12.08
N GLY A 140 4.37 -1.44 11.88
CA GLY A 140 3.57 -0.81 12.94
C GLY A 140 2.56 -1.79 13.55
N TYR A 141 1.85 -2.55 12.71
CA TYR A 141 0.92 -3.58 13.18
C TYR A 141 1.61 -4.75 13.88
N TYR A 142 2.78 -5.18 13.41
CA TYR A 142 3.54 -6.24 14.09
C TYR A 142 4.03 -5.81 15.48
N LYS A 143 4.46 -4.56 15.64
CA LYS A 143 5.00 -4.06 16.92
C LYS A 143 3.92 -3.69 17.93
N PHE A 144 2.87 -3.00 17.49
CA PHE A 144 1.90 -2.37 18.40
C PHE A 144 0.50 -2.99 18.37
N GLY A 145 0.28 -4.03 17.57
CA GLY A 145 -1.04 -4.63 17.37
C GLY A 145 -1.93 -3.79 16.45
N SER A 146 -3.16 -4.25 16.20
CA SER A 146 -4.03 -3.66 15.15
C SER A 146 -4.66 -2.32 15.53
N ILE A 147 -4.80 -2.05 16.84
CA ILE A 147 -5.40 -0.80 17.34
C ILE A 147 -4.34 0.30 17.37
N LYS A 148 -3.24 0.12 18.12
CA LYS A 148 -2.18 1.14 18.23
C LYS A 148 -1.33 1.23 16.94
N GLY A 149 -1.16 0.13 16.23
CA GLY A 149 -0.48 0.11 14.93
C GLY A 149 -1.22 0.88 13.84
N ARG A 150 -2.53 1.14 13.99
CA ARG A 150 -3.29 1.98 13.05
C ARG A 150 -2.78 3.41 13.00
N VAL A 151 -2.13 3.90 14.06
CA VAL A 151 -1.52 5.24 14.08
C VAL A 151 -0.41 5.37 13.02
N PHE A 152 0.28 4.28 12.68
CA PHE A 152 1.33 4.28 11.65
C PHE A 152 0.78 4.56 10.26
N MET A 153 -0.52 4.41 10.04
CA MET A 153 -1.20 4.79 8.80
C MET A 153 -1.14 6.32 8.57
N TYR A 154 -1.07 7.12 9.62
CA TYR A 154 -0.99 8.59 9.51
C TYR A 154 0.41 9.11 9.19
N ILE A 155 1.45 8.28 9.36
CA ILE A 155 2.84 8.67 9.07
C ILE A 155 3.02 9.02 7.57
N PRO A 156 2.57 8.18 6.62
CA PRO A 156 2.47 8.55 5.20
C PRO A 156 1.81 9.91 4.95
N VAL A 157 0.67 10.16 5.59
CA VAL A 157 -0.12 11.40 5.41
C VAL A 157 0.65 12.61 5.93
N ALA A 158 1.21 12.51 7.14
CA ALA A 158 2.01 13.56 7.74
C ALA A 158 3.27 13.84 6.90
N GLY A 159 3.94 12.79 6.43
CA GLY A 159 5.09 12.92 5.53
C GLY A 159 4.74 13.68 4.25
N PHE A 160 3.62 13.33 3.61
CA PHE A 160 3.15 14.02 2.42
C PHE A 160 2.85 15.50 2.68
N LEU A 161 2.15 15.82 3.78
CA LEU A 161 1.86 17.21 4.18
C LEU A 161 3.15 18.00 4.43
N VAL A 162 4.11 17.42 5.16
CA VAL A 162 5.41 18.03 5.43
C VAL A 162 6.15 18.33 4.13
N THR A 163 6.18 17.37 3.19
CA THR A 163 6.79 17.61 1.87
C THR A 163 6.08 18.71 1.09
N LEU A 164 4.74 18.75 1.08
CA LEU A 164 3.97 19.80 0.41
C LEU A 164 4.25 21.20 0.96
N PHE A 165 4.46 21.35 2.27
CA PHE A 165 4.70 22.65 2.89
C PHE A 165 6.17 23.09 2.87
N LEU A 166 7.12 22.14 2.85
CA LEU A 166 8.56 22.43 2.86
C LEU A 166 9.18 22.51 1.46
N LEU A 167 8.70 21.72 0.48
CA LEU A 167 9.23 21.74 -0.88
C LEU A 167 9.18 23.13 -1.54
N PRO A 168 8.07 23.89 -1.45
CA PRO A 168 8.00 25.24 -2.02
C PRO A 168 8.90 26.26 -1.32
N LYS A 169 9.41 25.95 -0.12
CA LYS A 169 10.30 26.81 0.66
C LYS A 169 11.79 26.52 0.45
N LEU A 170 12.13 25.48 -0.33
CA LEU A 170 13.51 25.19 -0.70
C LEU A 170 13.93 26.13 -1.84
N PRO A 171 15.14 26.70 -1.80
CA PRO A 171 15.64 27.52 -2.89
C PRO A 171 15.72 26.69 -4.18
N ALA A 172 15.03 27.16 -5.23
CA ALA A 172 14.94 26.51 -6.53
C ALA A 172 16.29 26.41 -7.28
N ASP A 173 17.33 27.09 -6.76
CA ASP A 173 18.69 27.13 -7.32
C ASP A 173 19.61 26.02 -6.79
N ASN A 174 19.07 24.94 -6.21
CA ASN A 174 19.90 23.79 -5.87
C ASN A 174 20.21 22.97 -7.14
N PRO A 175 21.48 22.87 -7.57
CA PRO A 175 21.86 22.17 -8.81
C PRO A 175 21.47 20.69 -8.80
N ILE A 176 21.37 20.09 -7.61
CA ILE A 176 20.94 18.69 -7.42
C ILE A 176 19.45 18.51 -7.73
N ILE A 177 18.59 19.46 -7.33
CA ILE A 177 17.15 19.36 -7.56
C ILE A 177 16.84 19.56 -9.05
N ASN A 178 17.52 20.50 -9.71
CA ASN A 178 17.39 20.72 -11.15
C ASN A 178 17.99 19.57 -11.99
N ALA A 179 19.07 18.94 -11.56
CA ALA A 179 19.62 17.75 -12.23
C ALA A 179 18.66 16.54 -12.14
N ILE A 180 17.96 16.38 -11.02
CA ILE A 180 16.96 15.31 -10.82
C ILE A 180 15.66 15.63 -11.59
N ALA A 181 15.21 16.89 -11.58
CA ALA A 181 13.98 17.31 -12.26
C ALA A 181 14.11 17.33 -13.80
N SER A 182 15.32 17.58 -14.33
CA SER A 182 15.58 17.66 -15.77
C SER A 182 15.61 16.30 -16.48
N SER A 183 15.63 15.18 -15.74
CA SER A 183 15.78 13.83 -16.30
C SER A 183 14.65 12.90 -15.83
N PRO A 184 13.56 12.77 -16.62
CA PRO A 184 12.41 11.93 -16.28
C PRO A 184 12.78 10.46 -16.00
N VAL A 185 13.80 9.94 -16.68
CA VAL A 185 14.31 8.58 -16.51
C VAL A 185 14.99 8.39 -15.15
N LEU A 186 15.76 9.37 -14.68
CA LEU A 186 16.42 9.30 -13.37
C LEU A 186 15.42 9.41 -12.22
N LEU A 187 14.38 10.24 -12.37
CA LEU A 187 13.27 10.30 -11.40
C LEU A 187 12.57 8.93 -11.26
N LEU A 188 12.31 8.27 -12.38
CA LEU A 188 11.66 6.96 -12.40
C LEU A 188 12.53 5.88 -11.73
N THR A 189 13.81 5.80 -12.09
CA THR A 189 14.72 4.79 -11.53
C THR A 189 14.94 4.99 -10.04
N LEU A 190 15.06 6.25 -9.58
CA LEU A 190 15.23 6.59 -8.17
C LEU A 190 13.96 6.29 -7.37
N ALA A 191 12.77 6.56 -7.91
CA ALA A 191 11.50 6.20 -7.28
C ALA A 191 11.35 4.67 -7.11
N ILE A 192 11.69 3.88 -8.14
CA ILE A 192 11.65 2.42 -8.07
C ILE A 192 12.67 1.91 -7.05
N ALA A 193 13.91 2.40 -7.09
CA ALA A 193 14.94 2.01 -6.14
C ALA A 193 14.52 2.31 -4.69
N LEU A 194 13.91 3.48 -4.46
CA LEU A 194 13.41 3.89 -3.16
C LEU A 194 12.30 2.94 -2.67
N VAL A 195 11.37 2.54 -3.53
CA VAL A 195 10.32 1.55 -3.19
C VAL A 195 10.94 0.20 -2.79
N VAL A 196 11.95 -0.29 -3.52
CA VAL A 196 12.61 -1.56 -3.19
C VAL A 196 13.31 -1.47 -1.83
N VAL A 197 14.06 -0.39 -1.58
CA VAL A 197 14.74 -0.17 -0.30
C VAL A 197 13.73 -0.08 0.84
N MET A 198 12.63 0.64 0.64
CA MET A 198 11.54 0.78 1.61
C MET A 198 10.94 -0.57 1.99
N TYR A 199 10.62 -1.44 1.02
CA TYR A 199 10.11 -2.78 1.30
C TYR A 199 11.15 -3.68 1.98
N ALA A 200 12.42 -3.61 1.57
CA ALA A 200 13.49 -4.39 2.18
C ALA A 200 13.65 -4.04 3.67
N VAL A 201 13.70 -2.73 3.97
CA VAL A 201 13.77 -2.21 5.35
C VAL A 201 12.53 -2.61 6.15
N SER A 202 11.34 -2.49 5.56
CA SER A 202 10.07 -2.88 6.18
C SER A 202 10.06 -4.36 6.60
N ILE A 203 10.45 -5.24 5.68
CA ILE A 203 10.49 -6.68 5.93
C ILE A 203 11.52 -7.01 7.01
N TRP A 204 12.70 -6.39 6.96
CA TRP A 204 13.75 -6.60 7.96
C TRP A 204 13.26 -6.23 9.37
N PHE A 205 12.68 -5.04 9.53
CA PHE A 205 12.09 -4.62 10.81
C PHE A 205 10.96 -5.56 11.26
N SER A 206 10.02 -5.91 10.38
CA SER A 206 8.91 -6.81 10.71
C SER A 206 9.39 -8.19 11.16
N VAL A 207 10.41 -8.75 10.50
CA VAL A 207 11.01 -10.03 10.89
C VAL A 207 11.71 -9.92 12.25
N GLN A 208 12.44 -8.84 12.50
CA GLN A 208 13.12 -8.63 13.78
C GLN A 208 12.13 -8.47 14.94
N ILE A 209 11.07 -7.69 14.74
CA ILE A 209 9.99 -7.53 15.72
C ILE A 209 9.34 -8.88 16.05
N MET A 210 9.04 -9.68 15.03
CA MET A 210 8.41 -10.99 15.23
C MET A 210 9.33 -12.03 15.89
N LYS A 211 10.64 -11.96 15.64
CA LYS A 211 11.62 -12.83 16.32
C LYS A 211 11.74 -12.48 17.80
N ASN A 212 11.76 -11.19 18.14
CA ASN A 212 11.88 -10.71 19.51
C ASN A 212 10.57 -10.79 20.31
N LYS A 213 9.44 -11.04 19.66
CA LYS A 213 8.17 -11.33 20.33
C LYS A 213 8.22 -12.78 20.85
N GLU A 214 8.67 -12.95 22.08
CA GLU A 214 8.42 -14.16 22.87
C GLU A 214 6.92 -14.21 23.17
N MET A 215 6.27 -15.33 22.84
CA MET A 215 4.86 -15.59 23.18
C MET A 215 4.81 -16.44 24.44
#